data_AF-A1ZQV2-F1
#
_entry.id   AF-A1ZQV2-F1
#
_cell.length_a   1.000
_cell.length_b   1.000
_cell.length_c   1.000
_cell.angle_alpha   90.00
_cell.angle_beta   90.00
_cell.angle_gamma   90.00
#
_symmetry.space_group_name_H-M   'P 1'
#
loop_
_entity.id
_entity.type
_entity.pdbx_description
1 polymer ?
#
loop_
_entity_poly.entity_id
_entity_poly.type
_entity_poly.pdbx_seq_one_letter_code
_entity_poly.pdbx_strand_id
1 'polypeptide(L)'
;MKHFINILGLSLWLWVGQLAQAQTATQQLKQSQKKWQKMAAKVGFNYSFHLLESARGRNFRTIVTVKQGKVAGAVQRVSISPGTPPLYTPLSQQALKRLPTLGQVYDQAIGGIVKKAGKNLQLYFDKRDLLVQAGYEEVGCKGDCYKGYKIADIRLTLGAIEQLIVSWTAWVDFKTQCNNRYSFIIQTKQPTDQLEVEKNILVDKGKIIKLVETRVKQGRASRRLYTKAERYKAAQMDKIYENAFVQLSSPPQSNQQHWVKFANNGLLSMSGFLLKNCPSDCFRGFSIVRLRKR
;
A
#
# COMPACT_ATOMS: atom_id res chain seq x y z
N MET A 1 -50.92 -2.68 44.10
CA MET A 1 -49.63 -1.94 44.26
C MET A 1 -48.55 -2.83 44.92
N LYS A 2 -48.12 -3.94 44.28
CA LYS A 2 -47.01 -4.80 44.79
C LYS A 2 -46.05 -5.31 43.70
N HIS A 3 -46.13 -4.81 42.47
CA HIS A 3 -45.30 -5.27 41.33
C HIS A 3 -44.29 -4.24 40.78
N PHE A 4 -44.10 -3.08 41.44
CA PHE A 4 -43.22 -2.02 40.93
C PHE A 4 -41.77 -2.02 41.49
N ILE A 5 -41.43 -2.89 42.45
CA ILE A 5 -40.12 -2.83 43.13
C ILE A 5 -39.03 -3.70 42.45
N ASN A 6 -39.39 -4.67 41.60
CA ASN A 6 -38.40 -5.60 41.01
C ASN A 6 -37.75 -5.14 39.68
N ILE A 7 -38.19 -4.04 39.07
CA ILE A 7 -37.63 -3.58 37.79
C ILE A 7 -36.38 -2.71 37.99
N LEU A 8 -36.27 -1.99 39.12
CA LEU A 8 -35.12 -1.14 39.42
C LEU A 8 -33.84 -1.94 39.72
N GLY A 9 -33.96 -3.09 40.40
CA GLY A 9 -32.81 -3.95 40.74
C GLY A 9 -32.10 -4.55 39.52
N LEU A 10 -32.86 -5.04 38.53
CA LEU A 10 -32.31 -5.67 37.32
C LEU A 10 -31.58 -4.68 36.40
N SER A 11 -32.00 -3.41 36.39
CA SER A 11 -31.32 -2.38 35.62
C SER A 11 -29.91 -2.10 36.17
N LEU A 12 -29.73 -2.06 37.49
CA LEU A 12 -28.43 -1.70 38.09
C LEU A 12 -27.33 -2.74 37.79
N TRP A 13 -27.65 -4.04 37.82
CA TRP A 13 -26.70 -5.12 37.54
C TRP A 13 -26.20 -5.13 36.09
N LEU A 14 -27.06 -4.80 35.12
CA LEU A 14 -26.70 -4.72 33.71
C LEU A 14 -25.70 -3.58 33.43
N TRP A 15 -25.79 -2.47 34.17
CA TRP A 15 -24.87 -1.34 34.03
C TRP A 15 -23.48 -1.62 34.61
N VAL A 16 -23.40 -2.30 35.76
CA VAL A 16 -22.11 -2.63 36.41
C VAL A 16 -21.28 -3.58 35.54
N GLY A 17 -21.91 -4.59 34.91
CA GLY A 17 -21.21 -5.52 34.02
C GLY A 17 -20.61 -4.86 32.77
N GLN A 18 -21.31 -3.88 32.18
CA GLN A 18 -20.83 -3.15 31.00
C GLN A 18 -19.60 -2.27 31.30
N LEU A 19 -19.58 -1.62 32.46
CA LEU A 19 -18.45 -0.79 32.88
C LEU A 19 -17.19 -1.63 33.11
N ALA A 20 -17.32 -2.81 33.72
CA ALA A 20 -16.20 -3.73 33.93
C ALA A 20 -15.60 -4.25 32.62
N GLN A 21 -16.44 -4.61 31.63
CA GLN A 21 -15.99 -5.04 30.31
C GLN A 21 -15.24 -3.92 29.57
N ALA A 22 -15.78 -2.70 29.57
CA ALA A 22 -15.17 -1.55 28.91
C ALA A 22 -13.82 -1.16 29.55
N GLN A 23 -13.71 -1.24 30.87
CA GLN A 23 -12.46 -0.97 31.59
C GLN A 23 -11.39 -2.01 31.22
N THR A 24 -11.76 -3.30 31.20
CA THR A 24 -10.85 -4.39 30.84
C THR A 24 -10.37 -4.25 29.38
N ALA A 25 -11.28 -3.98 28.46
CA ALA A 25 -10.99 -3.73 27.04
C ALA A 25 -10.03 -2.54 26.86
N THR A 26 -10.26 -1.44 27.57
CA THR A 26 -9.40 -0.25 27.54
C THR A 26 -7.99 -0.57 28.03
N GLN A 27 -7.85 -1.36 29.10
CA GLN A 27 -6.55 -1.79 29.62
C GLN A 27 -5.80 -2.67 28.62
N GLN A 28 -6.46 -3.66 28.02
CA GLN A 28 -5.88 -4.51 26.98
C GLN A 28 -5.40 -3.68 25.77
N LEU A 29 -6.21 -2.74 25.30
CA LEU A 29 -5.84 -1.84 24.20
C LEU A 29 -4.63 -0.97 24.56
N LYS A 30 -4.57 -0.39 25.76
CA LYS A 30 -3.43 0.41 26.22
C LYS A 30 -2.15 -0.43 26.33
N GLN A 31 -2.24 -1.66 26.80
CA GLN A 31 -1.09 -2.58 26.86
C GLN A 31 -0.58 -2.91 25.45
N SER A 32 -1.49 -3.25 24.54
CA SER A 32 -1.19 -3.50 23.14
C SER A 32 -0.56 -2.28 22.44
N GLN A 33 -1.13 -1.08 22.68
CA GLN A 33 -0.61 0.19 22.15
C GLN A 33 0.83 0.44 22.62
N LYS A 34 1.13 0.23 23.91
CA LYS A 34 2.50 0.36 24.45
C LYS A 34 3.48 -0.63 23.79
N LYS A 35 3.05 -1.89 23.58
CA LYS A 35 3.86 -2.90 22.86
C LYS A 35 4.15 -2.46 21.43
N TRP A 36 3.13 -2.02 20.70
CA TRP A 36 3.27 -1.47 19.35
C TRP A 36 4.21 -0.25 19.33
N GLN A 37 4.03 0.72 20.22
CA GLN A 37 4.88 1.93 20.28
C GLN A 37 6.35 1.57 20.49
N LYS A 38 6.65 0.62 21.39
CA LYS A 38 8.02 0.14 21.61
C LYS A 38 8.61 -0.50 20.34
N MET A 39 7.81 -1.27 19.61
CA MET A 39 8.23 -1.90 18.35
C MET A 39 8.43 -0.86 17.24
N ALA A 40 7.51 0.09 17.10
CA ALA A 40 7.57 1.15 16.09
C ALA A 40 8.75 2.09 16.32
N ALA A 41 9.06 2.45 17.58
CA ALA A 41 10.20 3.29 17.93
C ALA A 41 11.53 2.67 17.47
N LYS A 42 11.71 1.35 17.60
CA LYS A 42 12.91 0.63 17.14
C LYS A 42 13.17 0.76 15.64
N VAL A 43 12.14 1.01 14.85
CA VAL A 43 12.22 1.18 13.38
C VAL A 43 11.99 2.63 12.96
N GLY A 44 12.10 3.59 13.89
CA GLY A 44 11.92 5.01 13.61
C GLY A 44 10.52 5.35 13.09
N PHE A 45 9.50 4.60 13.52
CA PHE A 45 8.12 4.69 13.04
C PHE A 45 7.99 4.52 11.52
N ASN A 46 8.85 3.68 10.93
CA ASN A 46 8.73 3.21 9.55
C ASN A 46 8.14 1.80 9.56
N TYR A 47 6.89 1.66 9.13
CA TYR A 47 6.18 0.39 9.15
C TYR A 47 5.09 0.37 8.08
N SER A 48 4.56 -0.80 7.77
CA SER A 48 3.33 -0.94 6.98
C SER A 48 2.32 -1.81 7.70
N PHE A 49 1.05 -1.63 7.36
CA PHE A 49 -0.02 -2.47 7.86
C PHE A 49 -1.14 -2.59 6.82
N HIS A 50 -1.92 -3.66 6.93
CA HIS A 50 -2.98 -3.99 5.99
C HIS A 50 -4.34 -3.74 6.63
N LEU A 51 -5.02 -2.67 6.22
CA LEU A 51 -6.41 -2.45 6.59
C LEU A 51 -7.31 -3.34 5.73
N LEU A 52 -8.22 -4.05 6.38
CA LEU A 52 -9.29 -4.79 5.74
C LEU A 52 -10.57 -3.99 5.82
N GLU A 53 -11.16 -3.77 4.66
CA GLU A 53 -12.47 -3.15 4.53
C GLU A 53 -13.36 -4.14 3.80
N SER A 54 -14.56 -4.34 4.30
CA SER A 54 -15.61 -5.03 3.56
C SER A 54 -16.60 -3.98 3.09
N ALA A 55 -17.02 -4.07 1.83
CA ALA A 55 -18.20 -3.36 1.36
C ALA A 55 -18.95 -4.21 0.34
N ARG A 56 -20.25 -4.44 0.60
CA ARG A 56 -21.16 -5.16 -0.31
C ARG A 56 -20.64 -6.56 -0.70
N GLY A 57 -20.11 -7.30 0.27
CA GLY A 57 -19.58 -8.65 0.07
C GLY A 57 -18.23 -8.70 -0.66
N ARG A 58 -17.59 -7.56 -0.93
CA ARG A 58 -16.23 -7.48 -1.48
C ARG A 58 -15.25 -7.14 -0.37
N ASN A 59 -14.13 -7.86 -0.34
CA ASN A 59 -13.02 -7.60 0.57
C ASN A 59 -11.99 -6.71 -0.13
N PHE A 60 -11.80 -5.52 0.39
CA PHE A 60 -10.75 -4.59 0.01
C PHE A 60 -9.62 -4.70 1.03
N ARG A 61 -8.38 -4.65 0.55
CA ARG A 61 -7.21 -4.56 1.41
C ARG A 61 -6.44 -3.31 1.06
N THR A 62 -6.31 -2.39 2.01
CA THR A 62 -5.48 -1.20 1.84
C THR A 62 -4.15 -1.42 2.53
N ILE A 63 -3.07 -1.44 1.76
CA ILE A 63 -1.70 -1.52 2.29
C ILE A 63 -1.26 -0.08 2.57
N VAL A 64 -1.10 0.25 3.85
CA VAL A 64 -0.71 1.58 4.31
C VAL A 64 0.76 1.54 4.71
N THR A 65 1.58 2.41 4.12
CA THR A 65 2.98 2.60 4.48
C THR A 65 3.14 3.89 5.26
N VAL A 66 3.71 3.79 6.45
CA VAL A 66 4.00 4.90 7.35
C VAL A 66 5.50 5.12 7.37
N LYS A 67 5.94 6.38 7.23
CA LYS A 67 7.33 6.80 7.44
C LYS A 67 7.37 7.93 8.46
N GLN A 68 8.26 7.82 9.45
CA GLN A 68 8.42 8.83 10.50
C GLN A 68 7.07 9.22 11.15
N GLY A 69 6.20 8.23 11.37
CA GLY A 69 4.90 8.44 12.01
C GLY A 69 3.82 9.08 11.14
N LYS A 70 4.06 9.33 9.85
CA LYS A 70 3.07 9.87 8.89
C LYS A 70 2.78 8.87 7.78
N VAL A 71 1.53 8.80 7.32
CA VAL A 71 1.17 8.01 6.13
C VAL A 71 1.93 8.58 4.93
N ALA A 72 2.86 7.78 4.40
CA ALA A 72 3.74 8.16 3.30
C ALA A 72 3.25 7.64 1.94
N GLY A 73 2.38 6.64 1.95
CA GLY A 73 1.75 6.10 0.76
C GLY A 73 0.79 4.99 1.12
N ALA A 74 -0.17 4.73 0.24
CA ALA A 74 -1.06 3.59 0.37
C ALA A 74 -1.54 3.12 -0.99
N VAL A 75 -1.79 1.82 -1.08
CA VAL A 75 -2.36 1.18 -2.27
C VAL A 75 -3.53 0.31 -1.85
N GLN A 76 -4.65 0.46 -2.54
CA GLN A 76 -5.78 -0.45 -2.42
C GLN A 76 -5.55 -1.67 -3.31
N ARG A 77 -5.67 -2.85 -2.73
CA ARG A 77 -5.59 -4.15 -3.39
C ARG A 77 -6.98 -4.76 -3.47
N VAL A 78 -7.41 -5.10 -4.68
CA VAL A 78 -8.70 -5.72 -4.95
C VAL A 78 -8.49 -7.08 -5.61
N SER A 79 -9.00 -8.14 -4.99
CA SER A 79 -9.08 -9.46 -5.60
C SER A 79 -10.42 -9.58 -6.32
N ILE A 80 -10.40 -9.77 -7.64
CA ILE A 80 -11.62 -9.84 -8.47
C ILE A 80 -12.20 -11.26 -8.46
N SER A 81 -11.35 -12.27 -8.63
CA SER A 81 -11.73 -13.68 -8.60
C SER A 81 -10.54 -14.56 -8.22
N PRO A 82 -10.77 -15.80 -7.74
CA PRO A 82 -9.71 -16.78 -7.56
C PRO A 82 -8.93 -16.98 -8.88
N GLY A 83 -7.60 -16.99 -8.81
CA GLY A 83 -6.72 -17.18 -9.98
C GLY A 83 -6.40 -15.90 -10.77
N THR A 84 -7.15 -14.80 -10.60
CA THR A 84 -6.83 -13.52 -11.25
C THR A 84 -5.81 -12.73 -10.42
N PRO A 85 -4.75 -12.16 -11.02
CA PRO A 85 -3.85 -11.27 -10.32
C PRO A 85 -4.63 -10.10 -9.66
N PRO A 86 -4.29 -9.72 -8.41
CA PRO A 86 -4.97 -8.62 -7.75
C PRO A 86 -4.70 -7.29 -8.47
N LEU A 87 -5.71 -6.43 -8.51
CA LEU A 87 -5.57 -5.05 -8.98
C LEU A 87 -5.03 -4.18 -7.84
N TYR A 88 -4.09 -3.30 -8.18
CA TYR A 88 -3.50 -2.34 -7.25
C TYR A 88 -3.77 -0.92 -7.73
N THR A 89 -4.33 -0.10 -6.83
CA THR A 89 -4.64 1.31 -7.12
C THR A 89 -3.98 2.21 -6.06
N PRO A 90 -3.05 3.10 -6.42
CA PRO A 90 -2.48 4.04 -5.47
C PRO A 90 -3.54 5.04 -5.02
N LEU A 91 -3.53 5.38 -3.74
CA LEU A 91 -4.41 6.41 -3.21
C LEU A 91 -3.84 7.81 -3.47
N SER A 92 -4.73 8.76 -3.75
CA SER A 92 -4.35 10.18 -3.91
C SER A 92 -3.93 10.80 -2.57
N GLN A 93 -3.19 11.91 -2.60
CA GLN A 93 -2.80 12.63 -1.37
C GLN A 93 -3.97 13.00 -0.48
N GLN A 94 -5.10 13.40 -1.07
CA GLN A 94 -6.29 13.72 -0.30
C GLN A 94 -6.86 12.48 0.41
N ALA A 95 -6.82 11.32 -0.23
CA ALA A 95 -7.20 10.06 0.40
C ALA A 95 -6.19 9.65 1.48
N LEU A 96 -4.89 9.83 1.26
CA LEU A 96 -3.86 9.51 2.28
C LEU A 96 -4.04 10.28 3.58
N LYS A 97 -4.43 11.57 3.51
CA LYS A 97 -4.72 12.39 4.70
C LYS A 97 -5.86 11.84 5.56
N ARG A 98 -6.73 11.01 4.99
CA ARG A 98 -7.87 10.39 5.69
C ARG A 98 -7.53 9.02 6.27
N LEU A 99 -6.41 8.42 5.86
CA LEU A 99 -6.00 7.13 6.41
C LEU A 99 -5.39 7.31 7.80
N PRO A 100 -5.82 6.50 8.78
CA PRO A 100 -5.20 6.54 10.09
C PRO A 100 -3.81 5.90 10.06
N THR A 101 -2.94 6.31 10.95
CA THR A 101 -1.77 5.52 11.39
C THR A 101 -2.20 4.48 12.42
N LEU A 102 -1.35 3.49 12.75
CA LEU A 102 -1.69 2.54 13.82
C LEU A 102 -1.92 3.23 15.17
N GLY A 103 -1.16 4.28 15.48
CA GLY A 103 -1.38 5.09 16.69
C GLY A 103 -2.80 5.67 16.73
N GLN A 104 -3.24 6.29 15.62
CA GLN A 104 -4.60 6.82 15.50
C GLN A 104 -5.67 5.72 15.55
N VAL A 105 -5.40 4.52 15.01
CA VAL A 105 -6.30 3.36 15.17
C VAL A 105 -6.47 3.01 16.65
N TYR A 106 -5.39 2.93 17.42
CA TYR A 106 -5.46 2.69 18.86
C TYR A 106 -6.23 3.78 19.60
N ASP A 107 -5.94 5.05 19.32
CA ASP A 107 -6.60 6.19 19.99
C ASP A 107 -8.11 6.19 19.73
N GLN A 108 -8.52 5.92 18.48
CA GLN A 108 -9.93 5.81 18.12
C GLN A 108 -10.60 4.56 18.70
N ALA A 109 -9.88 3.44 18.80
CA ALA A 109 -10.38 2.23 19.45
C ALA A 109 -10.68 2.50 20.94
N ILE A 110 -9.72 3.11 21.65
CA ILE A 110 -9.82 3.42 23.07
C ILE A 110 -10.88 4.50 23.34
N GLY A 111 -10.82 5.63 22.62
CA GLY A 111 -11.66 6.80 22.91
C GLY A 111 -13.07 6.74 22.30
N GLY A 112 -13.24 6.00 21.20
CA GLY A 112 -14.47 5.97 20.43
C GLY A 112 -15.16 4.61 20.40
N ILE A 113 -14.46 3.58 19.93
CA ILE A 113 -15.07 2.27 19.65
C ILE A 113 -15.54 1.58 20.92
N VAL A 114 -14.69 1.47 21.95
CA VAL A 114 -15.06 0.82 23.21
C VAL A 114 -16.30 1.45 23.84
N LYS A 115 -16.40 2.78 23.82
CA LYS A 115 -17.54 3.53 24.38
C LYS A 115 -18.85 3.27 23.62
N LYS A 116 -18.79 3.19 22.29
CA LYS A 116 -19.98 3.02 21.43
C LYS A 116 -20.45 1.57 21.35
N ALA A 117 -19.53 0.63 21.39
CA ALA A 117 -19.79 -0.79 21.16
C ALA A 117 -20.60 -1.45 22.29
N GLY A 118 -20.36 -1.05 23.54
CA GLY A 118 -20.94 -1.71 24.72
C GLY A 118 -20.72 -3.23 24.68
N LYS A 119 -21.80 -4.00 24.84
CA LYS A 119 -21.76 -5.47 24.81
C LYS A 119 -21.41 -6.09 23.45
N ASN A 120 -21.49 -5.32 22.36
CA ASN A 120 -21.20 -5.80 21.00
C ASN A 120 -19.73 -5.59 20.61
N LEU A 121 -18.88 -5.17 21.56
CA LEU A 121 -17.47 -4.94 21.31
C LEU A 121 -16.76 -6.22 20.90
N GLN A 122 -16.06 -6.14 19.78
CA GLN A 122 -15.19 -7.18 19.25
C GLN A 122 -13.75 -6.67 19.28
N LEU A 123 -12.93 -7.29 20.13
CA LEU A 123 -11.49 -7.07 20.19
C LEU A 123 -10.75 -8.37 19.90
N TYR A 124 -9.78 -8.31 18.98
CA TYR A 124 -8.88 -9.42 18.73
C TYR A 124 -7.43 -8.91 18.67
N PHE A 125 -6.55 -9.72 19.25
CA PHE A 125 -5.11 -9.48 19.28
C PHE A 125 -4.40 -10.66 18.63
N ASP A 126 -3.28 -10.39 17.95
CA ASP A 126 -2.43 -11.46 17.42
C ASP A 126 -1.55 -12.10 18.51
N LYS A 127 -0.74 -13.10 18.14
CA LYS A 127 0.20 -13.78 19.04
C LYS A 127 1.30 -12.87 19.63
N ARG A 128 1.42 -11.63 19.17
CA ARG A 128 2.35 -10.61 19.70
C ARG A 128 1.62 -9.63 20.64
N ASP A 129 0.35 -9.91 20.92
CA ASP A 129 -0.60 -9.05 21.63
C ASP A 129 -0.79 -7.69 20.94
N LEU A 130 -0.68 -7.65 19.61
CA LEU A 130 -0.98 -6.46 18.81
C LEU A 130 -2.42 -6.49 18.34
N LEU A 131 -3.06 -5.32 18.32
CA LEU A 131 -4.44 -5.18 17.90
C LEU A 131 -4.59 -5.55 16.42
N VAL A 132 -5.42 -6.55 16.14
CA VAL A 132 -5.78 -6.93 14.76
C VAL A 132 -7.24 -6.66 14.44
N GLN A 133 -8.09 -6.46 15.45
CA GLN A 133 -9.46 -6.04 15.22
C GLN A 133 -10.01 -5.27 16.42
N ALA A 134 -10.61 -4.11 16.16
CA ALA A 134 -11.39 -3.35 17.14
C ALA A 134 -12.62 -2.77 16.45
N GLY A 135 -13.80 -3.17 16.90
CA GLY A 135 -15.05 -2.67 16.33
C GLY A 135 -16.28 -3.32 16.94
N TYR A 136 -17.42 -3.10 16.31
CA TYR A 136 -18.69 -3.70 16.70
C TYR A 136 -19.64 -3.77 15.52
N GLU A 137 -20.69 -4.57 15.66
CA GLU A 137 -21.83 -4.58 14.76
C GLU A 137 -23.05 -4.01 15.49
N GLU A 138 -23.82 -3.19 14.80
CA GLU A 138 -25.05 -2.61 15.34
C GLU A 138 -26.14 -3.68 15.41
N VAL A 139 -26.95 -3.65 16.47
CA VAL A 139 -28.04 -4.63 16.66
C VAL A 139 -29.03 -4.52 15.49
N GLY A 140 -29.41 -5.67 14.92
CA GLY A 140 -30.36 -5.72 13.80
C GLY A 140 -29.73 -5.42 12.44
N CYS A 141 -28.41 -5.25 12.37
CA CYS A 141 -27.73 -5.11 11.10
C CYS A 141 -27.88 -6.35 10.21
N LYS A 142 -28.20 -6.11 8.93
CA LYS A 142 -28.16 -7.11 7.86
C LYS A 142 -27.05 -6.73 6.87
N GLY A 143 -26.05 -7.60 6.72
CA GLY A 143 -24.94 -7.40 5.79
C GLY A 143 -23.73 -6.73 6.43
N ASP A 144 -23.12 -5.79 5.71
CA ASP A 144 -21.78 -5.27 6.01
C ASP A 144 -21.84 -3.94 6.75
N CYS A 145 -22.03 -4.00 8.06
CA CYS A 145 -22.17 -2.83 8.94
C CYS A 145 -21.08 -2.74 10.00
N TYR A 146 -20.04 -3.57 9.92
CA TYR A 146 -18.97 -3.57 10.89
C TYR A 146 -18.39 -2.15 11.05
N LYS A 147 -18.45 -1.61 12.26
CA LYS A 147 -17.90 -0.29 12.60
C LYS A 147 -16.60 -0.47 13.36
N GLY A 148 -15.48 -0.24 12.69
CA GLY A 148 -14.17 -0.30 13.32
C GLY A 148 -13.04 -0.60 12.35
N TYR A 149 -12.01 -1.24 12.88
CA TYR A 149 -10.78 -1.56 12.17
C TYR A 149 -10.51 -3.06 12.19
N LYS A 150 -10.16 -3.61 11.03
CA LYS A 150 -9.59 -4.95 10.88
C LYS A 150 -8.20 -4.80 10.25
N ILE A 151 -7.17 -5.29 10.91
CA ILE A 151 -5.77 -5.22 10.50
C ILE A 151 -5.29 -6.64 10.23
N ALA A 152 -5.00 -6.95 8.96
CA ALA A 152 -4.58 -8.29 8.57
C ALA A 152 -3.11 -8.59 8.90
N ASP A 153 -2.27 -7.56 8.86
CA ASP A 153 -0.82 -7.69 8.97
C ASP A 153 -0.20 -6.37 9.44
N ILE A 154 0.90 -6.47 10.19
CA ILE A 154 1.73 -5.35 10.65
C ILE A 154 3.19 -5.73 10.42
N ARG A 155 3.86 -4.96 9.56
CA ARG A 155 5.26 -5.16 9.15
C ARG A 155 6.11 -4.01 9.65
N LEU A 156 7.16 -4.33 10.41
CA LEU A 156 8.11 -3.34 10.93
C LEU A 156 9.28 -3.07 9.97
N THR A 157 9.39 -3.84 8.89
CA THR A 157 10.42 -3.70 7.88
C THR A 157 9.78 -3.43 6.52
N LEU A 158 10.12 -2.32 5.89
CA LEU A 158 9.60 -1.96 4.57
C LEU A 158 10.37 -2.71 3.48
N GLY A 159 9.69 -3.64 2.81
CA GLY A 159 10.25 -4.38 1.68
C GLY A 159 10.14 -3.60 0.37
N ALA A 160 10.45 -4.29 -0.73
CA ALA A 160 10.37 -3.74 -2.08
C ALA A 160 8.97 -3.22 -2.44
N ILE A 161 7.92 -3.94 -2.03
CA ILE A 161 6.52 -3.55 -2.28
C ILE A 161 6.19 -2.26 -1.54
N GLU A 162 6.49 -2.16 -0.25
CA GLU A 162 6.19 -0.96 0.55
C GLU A 162 6.96 0.27 0.04
N GLN A 163 8.20 0.10 -0.40
CA GLN A 163 8.97 1.17 -1.03
C GLN A 163 8.37 1.58 -2.38
N LEU A 164 7.88 0.62 -3.18
CA LEU A 164 7.17 0.90 -4.42
C LEU A 164 5.86 1.64 -4.19
N ILE A 165 5.12 1.36 -3.11
CA ILE A 165 3.91 2.11 -2.71
C ILE A 165 4.23 3.58 -2.48
N VAL A 166 5.28 3.86 -1.70
CA VAL A 166 5.71 5.23 -1.42
C VAL A 166 6.18 5.92 -2.70
N SER A 167 6.92 5.21 -3.55
CA SER A 167 7.37 5.72 -4.83
C SER A 167 6.20 6.02 -5.79
N TRP A 168 5.17 5.19 -5.82
CA TRP A 168 4.00 5.42 -6.68
C TRP A 168 3.19 6.61 -6.20
N THR A 169 3.10 6.79 -4.88
CA THR A 169 2.49 7.99 -4.29
C THR A 169 3.24 9.25 -4.70
N ALA A 170 4.58 9.25 -4.58
CA ALA A 170 5.42 10.37 -5.03
C ALA A 170 5.28 10.63 -6.54
N TRP A 171 5.06 9.58 -7.34
CA TRP A 171 4.77 9.71 -8.76
C TRP A 171 3.44 10.43 -9.06
N VAL A 172 2.39 10.11 -8.30
CA VAL A 172 1.08 10.81 -8.42
C VAL A 172 1.24 12.31 -8.10
N ASP A 173 2.06 12.66 -7.11
CA ASP A 173 2.36 14.05 -6.78
C ASP A 173 3.15 14.73 -7.88
N PHE A 174 4.21 14.07 -8.38
CA PHE A 174 5.01 14.58 -9.48
C PHE A 174 4.15 14.90 -10.70
N LYS A 175 3.25 13.98 -11.08
CA LYS A 175 2.26 14.16 -12.15
C LYS A 175 1.40 15.40 -11.93
N THR A 176 0.89 15.57 -10.71
CA THR A 176 0.04 16.72 -10.36
C THR A 176 0.83 18.03 -10.46
N GLN A 177 2.05 18.07 -9.92
CA GLN A 177 2.91 19.26 -9.92
C GLN A 177 3.33 19.71 -11.33
N CYS A 178 3.45 18.79 -12.28
CA CYS A 178 3.80 19.11 -13.67
C CYS A 178 2.60 19.15 -14.61
N ASN A 179 1.36 19.10 -14.08
CA ASN A 179 0.14 19.03 -14.88
C ASN A 179 0.19 17.92 -15.95
N ASN A 180 0.75 16.76 -15.60
CA ASN A 180 1.01 15.63 -16.50
C ASN A 180 1.87 15.98 -17.73
N ARG A 181 2.79 16.93 -17.61
CA ARG A 181 3.79 17.31 -18.64
C ARG A 181 5.18 16.94 -18.16
N TYR A 182 5.77 15.91 -18.75
CA TYR A 182 7.06 15.40 -18.33
C TYR A 182 7.76 14.66 -19.45
N SER A 183 9.05 14.41 -19.27
CA SER A 183 9.83 13.53 -20.12
C SER A 183 10.59 12.51 -19.29
N PHE A 184 10.80 11.33 -19.85
CA PHE A 184 11.57 10.29 -19.18
C PHE A 184 12.30 9.41 -20.18
N ILE A 185 13.38 8.80 -19.70
CA ILE A 185 14.24 7.91 -20.47
C ILE A 185 14.21 6.54 -19.81
N ILE A 186 13.79 5.54 -20.57
CA ILE A 186 13.87 4.13 -20.17
C ILE A 186 15.07 3.52 -20.89
N GLN A 187 15.91 2.82 -20.16
CA GLN A 187 16.96 1.97 -20.70
C GLN A 187 16.68 0.51 -20.37
N THR A 188 16.86 -0.37 -21.34
CA THR A 188 16.88 -1.82 -21.16
C THR A 188 18.18 -2.35 -21.74
N LYS A 189 18.93 -3.09 -20.92
CA LYS A 189 20.14 -3.80 -21.37
C LYS A 189 19.83 -5.29 -21.44
N GLN A 190 20.15 -5.90 -22.57
CA GLN A 190 20.09 -7.35 -22.72
C GLN A 190 21.50 -7.92 -22.56
N PRO A 191 21.75 -8.75 -21.53
CA PRO A 191 23.09 -9.24 -21.24
C PRO A 191 23.71 -10.07 -22.37
N THR A 192 22.90 -10.82 -23.12
CA THR A 192 23.38 -11.79 -24.11
C THR A 192 23.86 -11.17 -25.42
N ASP A 193 23.34 -10.00 -25.78
CA ASP A 193 23.45 -9.49 -27.16
C ASP A 193 24.25 -8.18 -27.25
N GLN A 194 24.77 -7.69 -26.11
CA GLN A 194 25.30 -6.32 -25.98
C GLN A 194 24.34 -5.27 -26.56
N LEU A 195 23.03 -5.55 -26.50
CA LEU A 195 21.99 -4.68 -27.03
C LEU A 195 21.53 -3.76 -25.90
N GLU A 196 21.79 -2.48 -26.09
CA GLU A 196 21.24 -1.41 -25.26
C GLU A 196 20.12 -0.73 -26.04
N VAL A 197 18.94 -0.66 -25.43
CA VAL A 197 17.80 0.07 -25.99
C VAL A 197 17.46 1.21 -25.04
N GLU A 198 17.50 2.43 -25.55
CA GLU A 198 17.08 3.64 -24.86
C GLU A 198 15.82 4.21 -25.50
N LYS A 199 14.81 4.52 -24.70
CA LYS A 199 13.57 5.16 -25.14
C LYS A 199 13.42 6.52 -24.46
N ASN A 200 13.52 7.58 -25.26
CA ASN A 200 13.25 8.95 -24.86
C ASN A 200 11.77 9.26 -25.10
N ILE A 201 11.01 9.46 -24.02
CA ILE A 201 9.55 9.57 -24.03
C ILE A 201 9.15 10.95 -23.53
N LEU A 202 8.32 11.64 -24.30
CA LEU A 202 7.76 12.95 -23.97
C LEU A 202 6.25 12.84 -23.81
N VAL A 203 5.75 13.29 -22.67
CA VAL A 203 4.34 13.25 -22.30
C VAL A 203 3.81 14.66 -22.14
N ASP A 204 2.62 14.90 -22.71
CA ASP A 204 1.87 16.14 -22.55
C ASP A 204 0.42 15.79 -22.24
N LYS A 205 -0.11 16.35 -21.15
CA LYS A 205 -1.48 16.09 -20.65
C LYS A 205 -1.79 14.58 -20.57
N GLY A 206 -0.82 13.78 -20.12
CA GLY A 206 -0.97 12.33 -19.96
C GLY A 206 -0.92 11.53 -21.26
N LYS A 207 -0.56 12.14 -22.40
CA LYS A 207 -0.41 11.44 -23.69
C LYS A 207 1.03 11.49 -24.17
N ILE A 208 1.54 10.39 -24.71
CA ILE A 208 2.88 10.32 -25.29
C ILE A 208 2.86 11.06 -26.65
N ILE A 209 3.43 12.27 -26.68
CA ILE A 209 3.47 13.11 -27.89
C ILE A 209 4.72 12.86 -28.73
N LYS A 210 5.81 12.37 -28.12
CA LYS A 210 7.05 12.01 -28.83
C LYS A 210 7.67 10.80 -28.15
N LEU A 211 8.11 9.84 -28.96
CA LEU A 211 8.87 8.69 -28.49
C LEU A 211 9.96 8.38 -29.50
N VAL A 212 11.20 8.42 -29.03
CA VAL A 212 12.40 8.14 -29.82
C VAL A 212 13.10 6.96 -29.18
N GLU A 213 13.36 5.93 -29.96
CA GLU A 213 14.17 4.78 -29.56
C GLU A 213 15.55 4.88 -30.18
N THR A 214 16.59 4.68 -29.37
CA THR A 214 17.97 4.51 -29.80
C THR A 214 18.38 3.09 -29.43
N ARG A 215 18.86 2.31 -30.40
CA ARG A 215 19.41 0.98 -30.17
C ARG A 215 20.90 0.99 -30.45
N VAL A 216 21.70 0.53 -29.50
CA VAL A 216 23.14 0.34 -29.67
C VAL A 216 23.42 -1.15 -29.62
N LYS A 217 23.99 -1.69 -30.70
CA LYS A 217 24.44 -3.09 -30.78
C LYS A 217 25.85 -3.10 -31.34
N GLN A 218 26.80 -3.68 -30.59
CA GLN A 218 28.21 -3.77 -31.00
C GLN A 218 28.78 -2.40 -31.44
N GLY A 219 28.53 -1.35 -30.66
CA GLY A 219 28.99 0.02 -30.94
C GLY A 219 28.25 0.76 -32.05
N ARG A 220 27.37 0.10 -32.82
CA ARG A 220 26.56 0.74 -33.86
C ARG A 220 25.24 1.24 -33.27
N ALA A 221 25.01 2.55 -33.39
CA ALA A 221 23.77 3.19 -32.95
C ALA A 221 22.77 3.32 -34.11
N SER A 222 21.51 2.98 -33.86
CA SER A 222 20.38 3.26 -34.76
C SER A 222 19.30 4.02 -34.00
N ARG A 223 18.57 4.90 -34.69
CA ARG A 223 17.54 5.76 -34.10
C ARG A 223 16.24 5.62 -34.86
N ARG A 224 15.12 5.47 -34.13
CA ARG A 224 13.77 5.39 -34.68
C ARG A 224 12.84 6.35 -33.96
N LEU A 225 12.12 7.16 -34.73
CA LEU A 225 10.99 7.95 -34.24
C LEU A 225 9.71 7.15 -34.41
N TYR A 226 8.91 7.03 -33.34
CA TYR A 226 7.66 6.28 -33.37
C TYR A 226 6.53 7.14 -33.94
N THR A 227 5.69 6.54 -34.77
CA THR A 227 4.45 7.12 -35.29
C THR A 227 3.42 7.35 -34.17
N LYS A 228 2.39 8.15 -34.45
CA LYS A 228 1.31 8.43 -33.49
C LYS A 228 0.60 7.14 -33.02
N ALA A 229 0.31 6.22 -33.94
CA ALA A 229 -0.36 4.96 -33.64
C ALA A 229 0.49 4.05 -32.73
N GLU A 230 1.80 4.00 -32.95
CA GLU A 230 2.71 3.22 -32.11
C GLU A 230 2.87 3.82 -30.72
N ARG A 231 2.89 5.16 -30.61
CA ARG A 231 2.97 5.86 -29.31
C ARG A 231 1.78 5.56 -28.41
N TYR A 232 0.58 5.34 -28.95
CA TYR A 232 -0.58 4.94 -28.16
C TYR A 232 -0.45 3.54 -27.55
N LYS A 233 0.36 2.67 -28.15
CA LYS A 233 0.65 1.33 -27.64
C LYS A 233 1.82 1.30 -26.64
N ALA A 234 2.61 2.38 -26.57
CA ALA A 234 3.76 2.45 -25.68
C ALA A 234 3.33 2.60 -24.23
N ALA A 235 4.01 1.89 -23.32
CA ALA A 235 3.73 1.95 -21.90
C ALA A 235 4.01 3.36 -21.35
N GLN A 236 3.00 3.92 -20.69
CA GLN A 236 3.15 5.13 -19.88
C GLN A 236 3.77 4.78 -18.52
N MET A 237 4.25 5.79 -17.81
CA MET A 237 4.84 5.62 -16.48
C MET A 237 3.88 4.94 -15.48
N ASP A 238 2.58 5.24 -15.53
CA ASP A 238 1.57 4.54 -14.71
C ASP A 238 1.60 3.02 -14.97
N LYS A 239 1.66 2.62 -16.24
CA LYS A 239 1.75 1.21 -16.62
C LYS A 239 3.06 0.57 -16.16
N ILE A 240 4.14 1.34 -16.11
CA ILE A 240 5.43 0.88 -15.61
C ILE A 240 5.34 0.56 -14.10
N TYR A 241 4.71 1.42 -13.30
CA TYR A 241 4.45 1.16 -11.88
C TYR A 241 3.54 -0.06 -11.67
N GLU A 242 2.43 -0.16 -12.43
CA GLU A 242 1.54 -1.33 -12.38
C GLU A 242 2.32 -2.62 -12.65
N ASN A 243 3.11 -2.65 -13.72
CA ASN A 243 3.90 -3.81 -14.09
C ASN A 243 4.93 -4.16 -12.99
N ALA A 244 5.59 -3.16 -12.40
CA ALA A 244 6.49 -3.37 -11.27
C ALA A 244 5.76 -3.97 -10.06
N PHE A 245 4.54 -3.52 -9.75
CA PHE A 245 3.73 -4.09 -8.67
C PHE A 245 3.34 -5.54 -8.91
N VAL A 246 2.83 -5.85 -10.11
CA VAL A 246 2.45 -7.21 -10.49
C VAL A 246 3.66 -8.14 -10.38
N GLN A 247 4.79 -7.69 -10.91
CA GLN A 247 6.05 -8.42 -10.84
C GLN A 247 6.45 -8.69 -9.38
N LEU A 248 6.56 -7.65 -8.55
CA LEU A 248 7.00 -7.80 -7.15
C LEU A 248 6.03 -8.58 -6.25
N SER A 249 4.75 -8.60 -6.61
CA SER A 249 3.72 -9.34 -5.88
C SER A 249 3.71 -10.84 -6.19
N SER A 250 4.33 -11.25 -7.31
CA SER A 250 4.40 -12.64 -7.72
C SER A 250 5.61 -13.30 -7.08
N PRO A 251 5.58 -14.57 -6.66
CA PRO A 251 6.81 -15.23 -6.22
C PRO A 251 7.85 -15.20 -7.36
N PRO A 252 9.11 -14.83 -7.10
CA PRO A 252 10.14 -14.94 -8.12
C PRO A 252 10.32 -16.41 -8.51
N GLN A 253 10.73 -16.67 -9.76
CA GLN A 253 11.13 -18.02 -10.16
C GLN A 253 12.30 -18.53 -9.29
N SER A 254 12.49 -19.85 -9.20
CA SER A 254 13.46 -20.47 -8.28
C SER A 254 14.89 -19.93 -8.43
N ASN A 255 15.28 -19.53 -9.65
CA ASN A 255 16.57 -18.96 -10.00
C ASN A 255 16.58 -17.42 -10.10
N GLN A 256 15.54 -16.74 -9.64
CA GLN A 256 15.39 -15.29 -9.73
C GLN A 256 15.30 -14.65 -8.34
N GLN A 257 15.71 -13.38 -8.28
CA GLN A 257 15.46 -12.50 -7.16
C GLN A 257 14.91 -11.18 -7.70
N HIS A 258 13.80 -10.72 -7.13
CA HIS A 258 13.28 -9.40 -7.46
C HIS A 258 14.28 -8.30 -7.14
N TRP A 259 14.33 -7.31 -8.02
CA TRP A 259 15.21 -6.17 -7.85
C TRP A 259 14.48 -4.88 -8.18
N VAL A 260 14.51 -3.95 -7.24
CA VAL A 260 14.02 -2.58 -7.43
C VAL A 260 15.03 -1.58 -6.92
N LYS A 261 15.08 -0.43 -7.57
CA LYS A 261 15.84 0.73 -7.13
C LYS A 261 14.98 1.97 -7.28
N PHE A 262 15.16 2.89 -6.35
CA PHE A 262 14.52 4.19 -6.35
C PHE A 262 15.59 5.26 -6.50
N ALA A 263 15.26 6.33 -7.21
CA ALA A 263 16.10 7.52 -7.31
C ALA A 263 16.04 8.33 -6.01
N ASN A 264 16.94 9.32 -5.85
CA ASN A 264 17.02 10.15 -4.64
C ASN A 264 15.74 10.96 -4.37
N ASN A 265 14.94 11.23 -5.41
CA ASN A 265 13.63 11.88 -5.28
C ASN A 265 12.50 10.90 -4.91
N GLY A 266 12.83 9.66 -4.57
CA GLY A 266 11.88 8.63 -4.17
C GLY A 266 11.11 7.97 -5.31
N LEU A 267 11.37 8.34 -6.58
CA LEU A 267 10.69 7.76 -7.74
C LEU A 267 11.39 6.47 -8.20
N LEU A 268 10.62 5.55 -8.80
CA LEU A 268 11.12 4.30 -9.33
C LEU A 268 12.21 4.59 -10.36
N SER A 269 13.39 4.03 -10.16
CA SER A 269 14.51 4.15 -11.08
C SER A 269 14.85 2.81 -11.75
N MET A 270 14.47 1.68 -11.17
CA MET A 270 14.73 0.37 -11.76
C MET A 270 13.75 -0.66 -11.23
N SER A 271 13.26 -1.55 -12.09
CA SER A 271 12.48 -2.73 -11.69
C SER A 271 12.76 -3.90 -12.61
N GLY A 272 12.95 -5.07 -12.04
CA GLY A 272 13.34 -6.26 -12.76
C GLY A 272 13.69 -7.41 -11.81
N PHE A 273 14.46 -8.36 -12.33
CA PHE A 273 14.96 -9.48 -11.55
C PHE A 273 16.43 -9.73 -11.86
N LEU A 274 17.14 -10.22 -10.86
CA LEU A 274 18.50 -10.75 -10.98
C LEU A 274 18.41 -12.27 -11.04
N LEU A 275 19.18 -12.88 -11.93
CA LEU A 275 19.38 -14.32 -11.91
C LEU A 275 20.37 -14.67 -10.78
N LYS A 276 20.04 -15.69 -9.99
CA LYS A 276 20.93 -16.22 -8.96
C LYS A 276 22.22 -16.74 -9.61
N ASN A 277 23.35 -16.61 -8.92
CA ASN A 277 24.67 -17.06 -9.35
C ASN A 277 25.17 -16.45 -10.68
N CYS A 278 24.70 -15.25 -11.02
CA CYS A 278 25.03 -14.64 -12.30
C CYS A 278 26.03 -13.49 -12.11
N PRO A 279 27.22 -13.53 -12.75
CA PRO A 279 28.25 -12.51 -12.59
C PRO A 279 27.81 -11.18 -13.19
N SER A 280 27.96 -10.11 -12.39
CA SER A 280 27.84 -8.65 -12.59
C SER A 280 26.90 -8.01 -13.64
N ASP A 281 26.18 -8.71 -14.51
CA ASP A 281 25.44 -8.08 -15.61
C ASP A 281 24.14 -8.80 -16.00
N CYS A 282 23.48 -9.47 -15.06
CA CYS A 282 22.34 -10.34 -15.36
C CYS A 282 20.97 -9.76 -14.98
N PHE A 283 20.90 -8.45 -14.78
CA PHE A 283 19.63 -7.79 -14.51
C PHE A 283 18.74 -7.85 -15.74
N ARG A 284 17.52 -8.39 -15.55
CA ARG A 284 16.48 -8.38 -16.57
C ARG A 284 15.34 -7.49 -16.10
N GLY A 285 15.12 -6.40 -16.83
CA GLY A 285 14.11 -5.42 -16.50
C GLY A 285 14.36 -4.11 -17.23
N PHE A 286 13.97 -3.01 -16.60
CA PHE A 286 14.18 -1.66 -17.12
C PHE A 286 14.78 -0.75 -16.05
N SER A 287 15.50 0.27 -16.52
CA SER A 287 16.01 1.38 -15.74
C SER A 287 15.40 2.68 -16.25
N ILE A 288 15.02 3.58 -15.35
CA ILE A 288 14.54 4.92 -15.64
C ILE A 288 15.68 5.86 -15.27
N VAL A 289 16.50 6.18 -16.28
CA VAL A 289 17.75 6.92 -16.06
C VAL A 289 17.54 8.42 -15.94
N ARG A 290 16.39 8.92 -16.39
CA ARG A 290 16.03 10.33 -16.31
C ARG A 290 14.53 10.50 -16.29
N LEU A 291 14.05 11.37 -15.41
CA LEU A 291 12.66 11.83 -15.35
C LEU A 291 12.68 13.32 -15.02
N ARG A 292 12.02 14.15 -15.83
CA ARG A 292 12.04 15.62 -15.70
C ARG A 292 10.65 16.21 -15.93
N LYS A 293 10.34 17.26 -15.17
CA LYS A 293 9.18 18.13 -15.44
C LYS A 293 9.42 18.89 -16.75
N ARG A 294 8.34 19.27 -17.44
CA ARG A 294 8.40 20.09 -18.66
C ARG A 294 7.63 21.39 -18.48
#